data_AF-A0A9X3D1V1-F1
#
_entry.id   AF-A0A9X3D1V1-F1
#
_cell.length_a   1.000
_cell.length_b   1.000
_cell.length_c   1.000
_cell.angle_alpha   90.00
_cell.angle_beta   90.00
_cell.angle_gamma   90.00
#
_symmetry.space_group_name_H-M   'P 1'
#
loop_
_entity.id
_entity.type
_entity.pdbx_description
1 polymer ?
#
loop_
_entity_poly.entity_id
_entity_poly.type
_entity_poly.pdbx_seq_one_letter_code
_entity_poly.pdbx_strand_id
1 'polypeptide(L)'
;MVVLKKIRGASLVETLTASVIIVVVFMIASFSFNNVFLNSVKSDDNLLQNRLEEVKYLTTHDKLQLPFYEEGPYWTISAEEANGKLQLEVQNLRNGSKSELKLEH
;
A
#
# COMPACT_ATOMS: atom_id res chain seq x y z
N MET A 1 -17.30 23.63 -56.36
CA MET A 1 -17.26 22.17 -56.63
C MET A 1 -16.84 21.48 -55.35
N VAL A 2 -17.76 20.79 -54.67
CA VAL A 2 -17.47 20.12 -53.39
C VAL A 2 -16.98 18.72 -53.69
N VAL A 3 -15.70 18.45 -53.41
CA VAL A 3 -15.09 17.14 -53.65
C VAL A 3 -15.47 16.20 -52.51
N LEU A 4 -16.46 15.34 -52.74
CA LEU A 4 -16.70 14.17 -51.89
C LEU A 4 -15.59 13.15 -52.15
N LYS A 5 -14.51 13.22 -51.36
CA LYS A 5 -13.40 12.26 -51.42
C LYS A 5 -13.86 10.94 -50.79
N LYS A 6 -14.18 9.94 -51.62
CA LYS A 6 -14.57 8.60 -51.19
C LYS A 6 -13.40 7.94 -50.44
N ILE A 7 -13.50 7.87 -49.12
CA ILE A 7 -12.53 7.15 -48.28
C ILE A 7 -12.72 5.65 -48.56
N ARG A 8 -11.65 4.94 -48.93
CA ARG A 8 -11.72 3.50 -49.16
C ARG A 8 -12.12 2.83 -47.85
N GLY A 9 -13.20 2.04 -47.84
CA GLY A 9 -13.69 1.35 -46.62
C GLY A 9 -12.61 0.51 -45.91
N ALA A 10 -11.60 0.04 -46.66
CA ALA A 10 -10.41 -0.60 -46.11
C ALA A 10 -9.68 0.25 -45.06
N SER A 11 -9.57 1.58 -45.25
CA SER A 11 -8.91 2.50 -44.30
C SER A 11 -9.73 2.74 -43.03
N LEU A 12 -11.06 2.58 -43.11
CA LEU A 12 -11.95 2.67 -41.95
C LEU A 12 -11.76 1.45 -41.03
N VAL A 13 -11.70 0.26 -41.61
CA VAL A 13 -11.48 -1.00 -40.87
C VAL A 13 -10.09 -1.03 -40.24
N GLU A 14 -9.08 -0.53 -40.95
CA GLU A 14 -7.72 -0.41 -40.41
C GLU A 14 -7.66 0.52 -39.20
N THR A 15 -8.27 1.70 -39.29
CA THR A 15 -8.32 2.65 -38.16
C THR A 15 -9.09 2.07 -36.97
N LEU A 16 -10.21 1.38 -37.22
CA LEU A 16 -11.00 0.76 -36.17
C LEU A 16 -10.23 -0.38 -35.48
N THR A 17 -9.63 -1.27 -36.24
CA THR A 17 -8.83 -2.38 -35.68
C THR A 17 -7.64 -1.87 -34.89
N ALA A 18 -6.93 -0.86 -35.39
CA ALA A 18 -5.85 -0.21 -34.64
C ALA A 18 -6.35 0.39 -33.32
N SER A 19 -7.50 1.08 -33.32
CA SER A 19 -8.07 1.66 -32.10
C SER A 19 -8.43 0.58 -31.06
N VAL A 20 -9.00 -0.55 -31.49
CA VAL A 20 -9.33 -1.68 -30.60
C VAL A 20 -8.07 -2.28 -30.00
N ILE A 21 -7.02 -2.49 -30.79
CA ILE A 21 -5.74 -3.01 -30.29
C ILE A 21 -5.15 -2.07 -29.24
N ILE A 22 -5.16 -0.76 -29.48
CA ILE A 22 -4.67 0.24 -28.52
C ILE A 22 -5.45 0.15 -27.20
N VAL A 23 -6.79 0.09 -27.26
CA VAL A 23 -7.63 -0.02 -26.06
C VAL A 23 -7.33 -1.29 -25.27
N VAL A 24 -7.16 -2.43 -25.94
CA VAL A 24 -6.81 -3.71 -25.30
C VAL A 24 -5.45 -3.62 -24.61
N VAL A 25 -4.45 -3.03 -25.25
CA VAL A 25 -3.11 -2.86 -24.66
C VAL A 25 -3.18 -1.99 -23.40
N PHE A 26 -3.90 -0.86 -23.45
CA PHE A 26 -4.08 0.01 -22.28
C PHE A 26 -4.85 -0.68 -21.14
N MET A 27 -5.83 -1.52 -21.47
CA MET A 27 -6.55 -2.30 -20.47
C MET A 27 -5.63 -3.28 -19.74
N ILE A 28 -4.81 -4.03 -20.49
CA ILE A 28 -3.84 -4.98 -19.90
C ILE A 28 -2.82 -4.22 -19.05
N ALA A 29 -2.27 -3.12 -19.57
CA ALA A 29 -1.31 -2.29 -18.83
C ALA A 29 -1.89 -1.74 -17.52
N SER A 30 -3.13 -1.25 -17.55
CA SER A 30 -3.82 -0.73 -16.36
C SER A 30 -4.04 -1.81 -15.31
N PHE A 31 -4.43 -3.01 -15.75
CA PHE A 31 -4.61 -4.15 -14.86
C PHE A 31 -3.29 -4.62 -14.24
N SER A 32 -2.23 -4.71 -15.04
CA SER A 32 -0.88 -5.03 -14.57
C SER A 32 -0.37 -3.99 -13.57
N PHE A 33 -0.54 -2.70 -13.85
CA PHE A 33 -0.14 -1.63 -12.94
C PHE A 33 -0.92 -1.70 -11.62
N ASN A 34 -2.23 -1.89 -11.67
CA ASN A 34 -3.05 -2.03 -10.47
C ASN A 34 -2.58 -3.21 -9.59
N ASN A 35 -2.28 -4.36 -10.19
CA ASN A 35 -1.77 -5.50 -9.44
C ASN A 35 -0.39 -5.24 -8.81
N VAL A 36 0.52 -4.60 -9.54
CA VAL A 36 1.85 -4.23 -9.01
C VAL A 36 1.72 -3.22 -7.87
N PHE A 37 0.87 -2.20 -8.04
CA PHE A 37 0.62 -1.19 -7.01
C PHE A 37 0.05 -1.81 -5.73
N LEU A 38 -0.99 -2.65 -5.85
CA LEU A 38 -1.58 -3.34 -4.70
C LEU A 38 -0.58 -4.28 -4.00
N ASN A 39 0.27 -4.96 -4.77
CA ASN A 39 1.26 -5.88 -4.21
C ASN A 39 2.42 -5.15 -3.52
N SER A 40 2.85 -4.00 -4.05
CA SER A 40 3.87 -3.16 -3.42
C SER A 40 3.37 -2.61 -2.09
N VAL A 41 2.16 -2.04 -2.07
CA VAL A 41 1.56 -1.49 -0.84
C VAL A 41 1.39 -2.58 0.23
N LYS A 42 0.89 -3.76 -0.14
CA LYS A 42 0.77 -4.90 0.80
C LYS A 42 2.11 -5.42 1.32
N SER A 43 3.15 -5.42 0.49
CA SER A 43 4.48 -5.88 0.92
C SER A 43 5.12 -4.93 1.94
N ASP A 44 4.87 -3.62 1.81
CA ASP A 44 5.34 -2.62 2.76
C ASP A 44 4.69 -2.79 4.16
N ASP A 45 3.41 -3.17 4.23
CA ASP A 45 2.73 -3.45 5.51
C ASP A 45 3.31 -4.66 6.25
N ASN A 46 3.84 -5.67 5.54
CA ASN A 46 4.46 -6.84 6.17
C ASN A 46 5.69 -6.45 7.00
N LEU A 47 6.45 -5.43 6.58
CA LEU A 47 7.62 -4.96 7.32
C LEU A 47 7.20 -4.32 8.65
N LEU A 48 6.12 -3.52 8.64
CA LEU A 48 5.55 -2.93 9.84
C LEU A 48 4.97 -4.00 10.78
N GLN A 49 4.26 -5.00 10.24
CA GLN A 49 3.74 -6.10 11.04
C GLN A 49 4.84 -6.91 11.71
N ASN A 50 5.90 -7.28 10.97
CA ASN A 50 7.06 -7.97 11.55
C ASN A 50 7.71 -7.15 12.66
N ARG A 51 7.90 -5.84 12.44
CA ARG A 51 8.49 -4.96 13.46
C ARG A 51 7.62 -4.88 14.70
N LEU A 52 6.31 -4.75 14.52
CA LEU A 52 5.35 -4.73 15.61
C LEU A 52 5.35 -6.04 16.42
N GLU A 53 5.40 -7.18 15.75
CA GLU A 53 5.51 -8.48 16.43
C GLU A 53 6.80 -8.61 17.22
N GLU A 54 7.93 -8.12 16.70
CA GLU A 54 9.20 -8.10 17.42
C GLU A 54 9.13 -7.21 18.67
N VAL A 55 8.64 -5.98 18.55
CA VAL A 55 8.50 -5.07 19.69
C VAL A 55 7.55 -5.64 20.74
N LYS A 56 6.41 -6.21 20.32
CA LYS A 56 5.48 -6.91 21.22
C LYS A 56 6.17 -8.05 21.96
N TYR A 57 6.95 -8.88 21.26
CA TYR A 57 7.68 -9.99 21.86
C TYR A 57 8.71 -9.51 22.90
N LEU A 58 9.48 -8.48 22.56
CA LEU A 58 10.50 -7.89 23.45
C LEU A 58 9.87 -7.26 24.70
N THR A 59 8.72 -6.61 24.54
CA THR A 59 7.95 -6.03 25.64
C THR A 59 7.36 -7.10 26.55
N THR A 60 6.79 -8.18 26.03
CA THR A 60 6.26 -9.30 26.85
C THR A 60 7.35 -10.04 27.64
N HIS A 61 8.58 -10.07 27.13
CA HIS A 61 9.69 -10.77 27.79
C HIS A 61 10.58 -9.84 28.64
N ASP A 62 10.13 -8.61 28.93
CA ASP A 62 10.85 -7.62 29.75
C ASP A 62 12.27 -7.30 29.21
N LYS A 63 12.49 -7.51 27.91
CA LYS A 63 13.78 -7.27 27.24
C LYS A 63 13.87 -5.88 26.61
N LEU A 64 12.76 -5.14 26.60
CA LEU A 64 12.68 -3.80 26.08
C LEU A 64 12.77 -2.80 27.24
N GLN A 65 13.72 -1.87 27.17
CA GLN A 65 13.80 -0.78 28.13
C GLN A 65 12.70 0.24 27.83
N LEU A 66 11.76 0.40 28.75
CA LEU A 66 10.66 1.37 28.67
C LEU A 66 11.08 2.70 29.34
N PRO A 67 10.60 3.86 28.86
CA PRO A 67 9.75 4.04 27.68
C PRO A 67 10.56 3.84 26.38
N PHE A 68 9.96 3.13 25.43
CA PHE A 68 10.56 2.91 24.12
C PHE A 68 9.85 3.75 23.08
N TYR A 69 10.64 4.44 22.26
CA TYR A 69 10.14 5.24 21.15
C TYR A 69 10.97 4.94 19.91
N GLU A 70 10.28 4.56 18.84
CA GLU A 70 10.89 4.35 17.53
C GLU A 70 10.14 5.17 16.49
N GLU A 71 10.88 6.03 15.79
CA GLU A 71 10.41 6.76 14.62
C GLU A 71 11.06 6.15 13.37
N GLY A 72 10.24 5.50 12.56
CA GLY A 72 10.60 4.99 11.25
C GLY A 72 10.13 5.94 10.14
N PRO A 73 10.59 5.73 8.89
CA PRO A 73 10.20 6.56 7.74
C PRO A 73 8.70 6.52 7.43
N TYR A 74 7.98 5.50 7.92
CA TYR A 74 6.58 5.25 7.60
C TYR A 74 5.72 4.88 8.81
N TRP A 75 6.29 4.82 10.02
CA TRP A 75 5.59 4.45 11.23
C TRP A 75 6.25 5.06 12.47
N THR A 76 5.45 5.19 13.52
CA THR A 76 5.92 5.56 14.85
C THR A 76 5.40 4.52 15.83
N ILE A 77 6.29 3.96 16.63
CA ILE A 77 5.97 2.97 17.66
C ILE A 77 6.37 3.56 19.01
N SER A 78 5.40 3.72 19.91
CA SER A 78 5.62 4.08 21.30
C SER A 78 5.18 2.92 22.21
N ALA A 79 6.05 2.56 23.16
CA ALA A 79 5.71 1.63 24.22
C ALA A 79 5.95 2.32 25.56
N GLU A 80 4.88 2.47 26.34
CA GLU A 80 4.90 3.11 27.65
C GLU A 80 4.26 2.17 28.69
N GLU A 81 4.85 2.14 29.89
CA GLU A 81 4.26 1.49 31.05
C GLU A 81 3.51 2.54 31.87
N ALA A 82 2.18 2.49 31.85
CA ALA A 82 1.33 3.38 32.63
C ALA A 82 0.45 2.56 33.58
N ASN A 83 0.60 2.76 34.89
CA ASN A 83 -0.15 2.06 35.95
C ASN A 83 -0.06 0.52 35.89
N GLY A 84 1.12 -0.04 35.61
CA GLY A 84 1.33 -1.49 35.53
C GLY A 84 0.65 -2.15 34.32
N LYS A 85 0.20 -1.36 33.33
CA LYS A 85 -0.32 -1.83 32.05
C LYS A 85 0.58 -1.35 30.92
N LEU A 86 1.00 -2.29 30.07
CA LEU A 86 1.81 -2.02 28.89
C LEU A 86 0.91 -1.50 27.77
N GLN A 87 1.12 -0.24 27.38
CA GLN A 87 0.42 0.39 26.27
C GLN A 87 1.38 0.48 25.08
N LEU A 88 1.05 -0.25 24.02
CA LEU A 88 1.73 -0.12 22.73
C LEU A 88 0.85 0.67 21.79
N GLU A 89 1.37 1.81 21.35
CA GLU A 89 0.72 2.65 20.36
C GLU A 89 1.55 2.62 19.07
N VAL A 90 0.87 2.25 17.98
CA VAL A 90 1.47 2.18 16.65
C VAL A 90 0.72 3.14 15.76
N GLN A 91 1.43 4.11 15.19
CA GLN A 91 0.88 5.03 14.21
C GLN A 91 1.49 4.73 12.84
N ASN A 92 0.65 4.42 11.86
CA ASN A 92 1.08 4.27 10.47
C ASN A 92 0.98 5.63 9.77
N LEU A 93 2.13 6.22 9.43
CA LEU A 93 2.22 7.56 8.82
C LEU A 93 1.77 7.59 7.35
N ARG A 94 1.64 6.44 6.67
CA ARG A 94 1.18 6.38 5.27
C ARG A 94 -0.33 6.49 5.13
N ASN A 95 -1.08 5.97 6.10
CA ASN A 95 -2.53 5.90 6.03
C ASN A 95 -3.23 6.76 7.10
N GLY A 96 -2.51 7.18 8.14
CA GLY A 96 -3.08 7.90 9.28
C GLY A 96 -3.82 6.98 10.28
N SER A 97 -3.87 5.67 10.02
CA SER A 97 -4.40 4.69 10.98
C SER A 97 -3.54 4.62 12.21
N LYS A 98 -4.20 4.85 13.34
CA LYS A 98 -3.66 4.69 14.68
C LYS A 98 -4.18 3.37 15.22
N SER A 99 -3.29 2.48 15.62
CA SER A 99 -3.64 1.22 16.27
C SER A 99 -3.09 1.24 17.69
N GLU A 100 -4.00 1.39 18.65
CA GLU A 100 -3.72 1.31 20.07
C GLU A 100 -3.93 -0.13 20.53
N LEU A 101 -2.85 -0.82 20.91
CA LEU A 101 -2.90 -2.15 21.50
C LEU A 101 -2.63 -2.03 23.01
N LYS A 102 -3.70 -2.19 23.78
CA LYS A 102 -3.63 -2.32 25.24
C LYS A 102 -3.38 -3.79 25.56
N LEU A 103 -2.20 -4.11 26.06
CA LEU A 103 -1.89 -5.43 26.57
C LEU A 103 -2.17 -5.43 28.07
N GLU A 104 -3.23 -6.14 28.46
CA GLU A 104 -3.53 -6.41 29.87
C GLU A 104 -2.66 -7.57 30.33
N HIS A 105 -1.84 -7.32 31.36
CA HIS A 105 -1.21 -8.36 32.17
C HIS A 105 -2.18 -8.82 33.27
#